data_AF-A0A7J6TI06-F1
#
_entry.id   AF-A0A7J6TI06-F1
#
_cell.length_a   1.000
_cell.length_b   1.000
_cell.length_c   1.000
_cell.angle_alpha   90.00
_cell.angle_beta   90.00
_cell.angle_gamma   90.00
#
_symmetry.space_group_name_H-M   'P 1'
#
loop_
_entity.id
_entity.type
_entity.pdbx_description
1 polymer ?
#
loop_
_entity_poly.entity_id
_entity_poly.type
_entity_poly.pdbx_seq_one_letter_code
_entity_poly.pdbx_strand_id
1 'polypeptide(L)'
;YEVNVEYLRSALDQGVDQVKSFRTRASLLGLTPTDYWDLDGMIDDYASYYKLWNTVIRFQKSQIQWQQDPMKSINAEEVEQLLDSWFKECYKMIKGFDSDNTRMAQKVAKDLKSGIDDFRVKFPFLRAFCVEAILPRHWDDLFEKMSIEPFADYDDIRMHQMLEKGVLDFAENFEEISAAAQKEHSLKKAMAAMKKDWGPLEFMTTLYKETGCPILKGIDEIQAVLDDHIVKTQAIRSSPFCRPFEQEVLQWEVTLLYLQDFVDECLAVQRTWMQLEPIFLSDDIKRQLPEESSGFATIDVTFRERMKQVEGSPGCLGVAAAGGIVEDFKDSNEKLEKIQKGLKDYLETKRLYFPRFFFLNDADLLSILAETKDPTLVQPHMAKA
;
A
#
# COMPACT_ATOMS: atom_id res chain seq x y z
N TYR A 1 -29.51 -38.95 6.26
CA TYR A 1 -28.36 -39.43 7.07
C TYR A 1 -28.21 -38.63 8.36
N GLU A 2 -28.25 -37.30 8.30
CA GLU A 2 -28.15 -36.40 9.48
C GLU A 2 -29.14 -36.73 10.61
N VAL A 3 -30.43 -36.91 10.29
CA VAL A 3 -31.48 -37.24 11.27
C VAL A 3 -31.22 -38.53 12.06
N ASN A 4 -30.63 -39.56 11.44
CA ASN A 4 -30.40 -40.85 12.11
C ASN A 4 -29.15 -40.85 12.99
N VAL A 5 -28.13 -40.06 12.62
CA VAL A 5 -26.88 -39.90 13.39
C VAL A 5 -27.12 -38.99 14.60
N GLU A 6 -27.96 -37.96 14.46
CA GLU A 6 -28.35 -37.11 15.59
C GLU A 6 -29.31 -37.83 16.55
N TYR A 7 -30.20 -38.68 16.04
CA TYR A 7 -31.10 -39.50 16.87
C TYR A 7 -30.33 -40.45 17.81
N LEU A 8 -29.34 -41.19 17.28
CA LEU A 8 -28.52 -42.11 18.07
C LEU A 8 -27.66 -41.35 19.09
N ARG A 9 -27.15 -40.17 18.73
CA ARG A 9 -26.42 -39.30 19.67
C ARG A 9 -27.33 -38.84 20.81
N SER A 10 -28.54 -38.37 20.48
CA SER A 10 -29.53 -37.92 21.46
C SER A 10 -29.98 -39.05 22.40
N ALA A 11 -30.17 -40.26 21.88
CA ALA A 11 -30.52 -41.43 22.68
C ALA A 11 -29.40 -41.84 23.67
N LEU A 12 -28.14 -41.79 23.23
CA LEU A 12 -26.98 -42.04 24.11
C LEU A 12 -26.83 -40.96 25.17
N ASP A 13 -26.98 -39.68 24.81
CA ASP A 13 -26.90 -38.56 25.77
C ASP A 13 -28.04 -38.63 26.81
N GLN A 14 -29.26 -39.01 26.40
CA GLN A 14 -30.37 -39.29 27.32
C GLN A 14 -30.07 -40.46 28.25
N GLY A 15 -29.43 -41.52 27.75
CA GLY A 15 -28.97 -42.65 28.56
C GLY A 15 -27.94 -42.23 29.63
N VAL A 16 -27.00 -41.36 29.26
CA VAL A 16 -26.02 -40.79 30.19
C VAL A 16 -26.69 -39.97 31.28
N ASP A 17 -27.69 -39.15 30.93
CA ASP A 17 -28.41 -38.32 31.89
C ASP A 17 -29.29 -39.16 32.83
N GLN A 18 -29.86 -40.27 32.35
CA GLN A 18 -30.53 -41.26 33.20
C GLN A 18 -29.56 -41.94 34.17
N VAL A 19 -28.37 -42.36 33.69
CA VAL A 19 -27.33 -42.94 34.54
C VAL A 19 -26.84 -41.96 35.60
N LYS A 20 -26.66 -40.68 35.27
CA LYS A 20 -26.36 -39.63 36.25
C LYS A 20 -27.46 -39.52 37.31
N SER A 21 -28.73 -39.49 36.88
CA SER A 21 -29.87 -39.45 37.80
C SER A 21 -29.90 -40.66 38.75
N PHE A 22 -29.64 -41.86 38.24
CA PHE A 22 -29.57 -43.08 39.06
C PHE A 22 -28.37 -43.09 40.01
N ARG A 23 -27.19 -42.62 39.59
CA ARG A 23 -26.01 -42.46 40.46
C ARG A 23 -26.27 -41.46 41.58
N THR A 24 -26.92 -40.34 41.30
CA THR A 24 -27.32 -39.35 42.32
C THR A 24 -28.33 -39.95 43.30
N ARG A 25 -29.35 -40.68 42.82
CA ARG A 25 -30.33 -41.35 43.69
C ARG A 25 -29.70 -42.45 44.55
N ALA A 26 -28.80 -43.26 43.99
CA ALA A 26 -28.07 -44.29 44.74
C ALA A 26 -27.20 -43.69 45.85
N SER A 27 -26.51 -42.58 45.57
CA SER A 27 -25.72 -41.84 46.56
C SER A 27 -26.58 -41.26 47.69
N LEU A 28 -27.74 -40.68 47.36
CA LEU A 28 -28.70 -40.16 48.36
C LEU A 28 -29.28 -41.27 49.26
N LEU A 29 -29.40 -42.49 48.74
CA LEU A 29 -29.89 -43.67 49.47
C LEU A 29 -28.78 -44.45 50.18
N GLY A 30 -27.52 -44.01 50.10
CA GLY A 30 -26.37 -44.68 50.73
C GLY A 30 -25.98 -46.01 50.06
N LEU A 31 -26.44 -46.25 48.83
CA LEU A 31 -26.13 -47.45 48.04
C LEU A 31 -24.86 -47.22 47.21
N THR A 32 -24.08 -48.29 47.00
CA THR A 32 -22.95 -48.26 46.06
C THR A 32 -23.45 -48.00 44.64
N PRO A 33 -22.94 -46.98 43.93
CA PRO A 33 -23.34 -46.72 42.55
C PRO A 33 -23.03 -47.91 41.64
N THR A 34 -23.95 -48.23 40.73
CA THR A 34 -23.73 -49.24 39.69
C THR A 34 -22.87 -48.64 38.57
N ASP A 35 -21.87 -49.40 38.11
CA ASP A 35 -21.03 -49.04 36.98
C ASP A 35 -21.63 -49.56 35.68
N TYR A 36 -21.87 -48.63 34.74
CA TYR A 36 -22.47 -48.90 33.44
C TYR A 36 -21.39 -48.90 32.34
N TRP A 37 -20.41 -49.79 32.47
CA TRP A 37 -19.28 -49.92 31.55
C TRP A 37 -19.70 -50.24 30.11
N ASP A 38 -20.84 -50.94 29.92
CA ASP A 38 -21.43 -51.19 28.60
C ASP A 38 -21.85 -49.88 27.90
N LEU A 39 -22.42 -48.93 28.64
CA LEU A 39 -22.85 -47.65 28.07
C LEU A 39 -21.64 -46.78 27.73
N ASP A 40 -20.63 -46.76 28.60
CA ASP A 40 -19.38 -46.03 28.36
C ASP A 40 -18.66 -46.60 27.11
N GLY A 41 -18.60 -47.92 26.97
CA GLY A 41 -18.06 -48.59 25.78
C GLY A 41 -18.86 -48.29 24.50
N MET A 42 -20.19 -48.29 24.57
CA MET A 42 -21.04 -47.90 23.42
C MET A 42 -20.85 -46.44 23.01
N ILE A 43 -20.62 -45.54 23.97
CA ILE A 43 -20.35 -44.11 23.69
C ILE A 43 -18.99 -43.95 23.01
N ASP A 44 -17.96 -44.64 23.50
CA ASP A 44 -16.61 -44.58 22.94
C ASP A 44 -16.57 -45.17 21.53
N ASP A 45 -17.24 -46.30 21.31
CA ASP A 45 -17.40 -46.90 19.98
C ASP A 45 -18.16 -45.94 19.06
N TYR A 46 -19.30 -45.42 19.51
CA TYR A 46 -20.14 -44.52 18.72
C TYR A 46 -19.44 -43.20 18.38
N ALA A 47 -18.58 -42.67 19.26
CA ALA A 47 -17.87 -41.41 19.04
C ALA A 47 -17.08 -41.40 17.73
N SER A 48 -16.44 -42.53 17.40
CA SER A 48 -15.66 -42.68 16.16
C SER A 48 -16.56 -42.67 14.91
N TYR A 49 -17.70 -43.36 14.95
CA TYR A 49 -18.68 -43.37 13.85
C TYR A 49 -19.40 -42.03 13.70
N TYR A 50 -19.77 -41.39 14.81
CA TYR A 50 -20.38 -40.07 14.82
C TYR A 50 -19.44 -39.05 14.19
N LYS A 51 -18.16 -39.07 14.55
CA LYS A 51 -17.15 -38.19 13.96
C LYS A 51 -17.06 -38.40 12.45
N LEU A 52 -16.99 -39.66 11.98
CA LEU A 52 -16.95 -39.98 10.56
C LEU A 52 -18.16 -39.41 9.81
N TRP A 53 -19.37 -39.73 10.27
CA TRP A 53 -20.59 -39.29 9.58
C TRP A 53 -20.80 -37.78 9.65
N ASN A 54 -20.43 -37.13 10.75
CA ASN A 54 -20.48 -35.68 10.87
C ASN A 54 -19.51 -35.02 9.87
N THR A 55 -18.27 -35.51 9.76
CA THR A 55 -17.31 -35.02 8.75
C THR A 55 -17.82 -35.25 7.32
N VAL A 56 -18.44 -36.40 7.01
CA VAL A 56 -19.06 -36.66 5.70
C VAL A 56 -20.17 -35.64 5.40
N ILE A 57 -21.10 -35.43 6.34
CA ILE A 57 -22.22 -34.49 6.16
C ILE A 57 -21.71 -33.06 5.97
N ARG A 58 -20.75 -32.65 6.80
CA ARG A 58 -20.12 -31.32 6.69
C ARG A 58 -19.45 -31.14 5.34
N PHE A 59 -18.62 -32.09 4.91
CA PHE A 59 -17.96 -32.04 3.61
C PHE A 59 -18.97 -31.97 2.46
N GLN A 60 -20.01 -32.80 2.47
CA GLN A 60 -21.04 -32.78 1.41
C GLN A 60 -21.82 -31.47 1.36
N LYS A 61 -22.22 -30.93 2.52
CA LYS A 61 -22.91 -29.63 2.59
C LYS A 61 -22.03 -28.51 2.07
N SER A 62 -20.79 -28.45 2.55
CA SER A 62 -19.82 -27.44 2.12
C SER A 62 -19.45 -27.58 0.65
N GLN A 63 -19.30 -28.79 0.11
CA GLN A 63 -19.03 -29.02 -1.30
C GLN A 63 -20.18 -28.48 -2.19
N ILE A 64 -21.44 -28.72 -1.81
CA ILE A 64 -22.60 -28.19 -2.53
C ILE A 64 -22.59 -26.66 -2.47
N GLN A 65 -22.37 -26.12 -1.27
CA GLN A 65 -22.32 -24.69 -1.04
C GLN A 65 -21.24 -24.02 -1.90
N TRP A 66 -20.00 -24.52 -1.89
CA TRP A 66 -18.90 -23.95 -2.67
C TRP A 66 -19.11 -24.05 -4.19
N GLN A 67 -19.94 -25.00 -4.64
CA GLN A 67 -20.28 -25.13 -6.05
C GLN A 67 -21.45 -24.24 -6.49
N GLN A 68 -22.37 -23.97 -5.57
CA GLN A 68 -23.61 -23.24 -5.84
C GLN A 68 -23.53 -21.76 -5.47
N ASP A 69 -22.78 -21.37 -4.45
CA ASP A 69 -22.70 -19.97 -4.04
C ASP A 69 -21.89 -19.14 -5.06
N PRO A 70 -22.19 -17.84 -5.21
CA PRO A 70 -21.40 -16.95 -6.05
C PRO A 70 -19.93 -16.95 -5.62
N MET A 71 -19.00 -17.11 -6.56
CA MET A 71 -17.58 -17.29 -6.24
C MET A 71 -16.98 -16.13 -5.44
N LYS A 72 -17.45 -14.91 -5.65
CA LYS A 72 -17.01 -13.72 -4.90
C LYS A 72 -17.31 -13.78 -3.39
N SER A 73 -18.29 -14.60 -2.98
CA SER A 73 -18.69 -14.75 -1.58
C SER A 73 -17.88 -15.82 -0.83
N ILE A 74 -17.11 -16.64 -1.57
CA ILE A 74 -16.39 -17.78 -1.02
C ILE A 74 -14.97 -17.35 -0.65
N ASN A 75 -14.57 -17.60 0.60
CA ASN A 75 -13.19 -17.41 1.03
C ASN A 75 -12.36 -18.66 0.70
N ALA A 76 -11.48 -18.55 -0.31
CA ALA A 76 -10.62 -19.66 -0.74
C ALA A 76 -9.66 -20.15 0.36
N GLU A 77 -9.20 -19.27 1.25
CA GLU A 77 -8.28 -19.63 2.34
C GLU A 77 -8.98 -20.50 3.40
N GLU A 78 -10.21 -20.15 3.76
CA GLU A 78 -11.04 -20.95 4.67
C GLU A 78 -11.35 -22.33 4.09
N VAL A 79 -11.64 -22.40 2.79
CA VAL A 79 -11.88 -23.66 2.07
C VAL A 79 -10.62 -24.55 2.10
N GLU A 80 -9.43 -23.99 1.84
CA GLU A 80 -8.16 -24.73 1.90
C GLU A 80 -7.90 -25.33 3.28
N GLN A 81 -8.08 -24.52 4.33
CA GLN A 81 -7.91 -24.95 5.72
C GLN A 81 -8.88 -26.09 6.10
N LEU A 82 -10.14 -26.00 5.66
CA LEU A 82 -11.15 -27.04 5.90
C LEU A 82 -10.82 -28.34 5.16
N LEU A 83 -10.41 -28.26 3.89
CA LEU A 83 -10.01 -29.44 3.11
C LEU A 83 -8.82 -30.15 3.75
N ASP A 84 -7.82 -29.41 4.23
CA ASP A 84 -6.65 -29.99 4.91
C ASP A 84 -6.98 -30.57 6.28
N SER A 85 -7.85 -29.91 7.03
CA SER A 85 -8.43 -30.43 8.28
C SER A 85 -9.10 -31.77 8.05
N TRP A 86 -10.07 -31.83 7.13
CA TRP A 86 -10.83 -33.04 6.84
C TRP A 86 -9.96 -34.15 6.25
N PHE A 87 -8.97 -33.83 5.42
CA PHE A 87 -8.04 -34.83 4.90
C PHE A 87 -7.21 -35.49 6.02
N LYS A 88 -6.66 -34.68 6.96
CA LYS A 88 -5.93 -35.20 8.13
C LYS A 88 -6.84 -36.04 9.02
N GLU A 89 -8.10 -35.64 9.21
CA GLU A 89 -9.08 -36.40 9.97
C GLU A 89 -9.42 -37.73 9.31
N CYS A 90 -9.67 -37.75 8.00
CA CYS A 90 -9.92 -38.98 7.24
C CYS A 90 -8.77 -39.97 7.38
N TYR A 91 -7.52 -39.49 7.27
CA TYR A 91 -6.35 -40.34 7.41
C TYR A 91 -6.25 -40.97 8.81
N LYS A 92 -6.58 -40.23 9.87
CA LYS A 92 -6.64 -40.76 11.24
C LYS A 92 -7.77 -41.79 11.38
N MET A 93 -8.95 -41.52 10.81
CA MET A 93 -10.08 -42.44 10.86
C MET A 93 -9.82 -43.75 10.11
N ILE A 94 -9.19 -43.69 8.93
CA ILE A 94 -8.82 -44.89 8.15
C ILE A 94 -7.87 -45.81 8.94
N LYS A 95 -6.94 -45.23 9.71
CA LYS A 95 -6.03 -45.97 10.59
C LYS A 95 -6.70 -46.47 11.88
N GLY A 96 -7.73 -45.78 12.37
CA GLY A 96 -8.48 -46.19 13.55
C GLY A 96 -9.45 -47.34 13.30
N PHE A 97 -9.97 -47.45 12.08
CA PHE A 97 -10.88 -48.52 11.64
C PHE A 97 -10.11 -49.69 10.99
N ASP A 98 -9.20 -50.32 11.73
CA ASP A 98 -8.32 -51.41 11.24
C ASP A 98 -8.85 -52.83 11.59
N SER A 99 -10.01 -52.93 12.26
CA SER A 99 -10.60 -54.20 12.66
C SER A 99 -11.66 -54.71 11.68
N ASP A 100 -11.83 -56.04 11.57
CA ASP A 100 -12.81 -56.67 10.67
C ASP A 100 -14.25 -56.17 10.87
N ASN A 101 -14.62 -55.81 12.11
CA ASN A 101 -15.94 -55.28 12.47
C ASN A 101 -16.15 -53.82 12.01
N THR A 102 -15.08 -53.09 11.66
CA THR A 102 -15.12 -51.68 11.25
C THR A 102 -14.92 -51.48 9.74
N ARG A 103 -14.85 -52.57 8.96
CA ARG A 103 -14.57 -52.56 7.52
C ARG A 103 -15.51 -51.67 6.70
N MET A 104 -16.79 -51.58 7.08
CA MET A 104 -17.76 -50.71 6.41
C MET A 104 -17.48 -49.22 6.69
N ALA A 105 -17.14 -48.85 7.92
CA ALA A 105 -16.74 -47.49 8.26
C ALA A 105 -15.40 -47.10 7.63
N GLN A 106 -14.46 -48.05 7.54
CA GLN A 106 -13.22 -47.85 6.81
C GLN A 106 -13.46 -47.59 5.32
N LYS A 107 -14.45 -48.26 4.70
CA LYS A 107 -14.86 -47.99 3.32
C LYS A 107 -15.42 -46.57 3.17
N VAL A 108 -16.34 -46.16 4.04
CA VAL A 108 -16.90 -44.80 4.02
C VAL A 108 -15.81 -43.74 4.22
N ALA A 109 -14.83 -43.98 5.09
CA ALA A 109 -13.69 -43.07 5.27
C ALA A 109 -12.78 -43.00 4.03
N LYS A 110 -12.60 -44.12 3.30
CA LYS A 110 -11.89 -44.14 2.00
C LYS A 110 -12.67 -43.41 0.91
N ASP A 111 -13.99 -43.59 0.87
CA ASP A 111 -14.88 -42.91 -0.09
C ASP A 111 -14.89 -41.39 0.18
N LEU A 112 -14.95 -40.97 1.45
CA LEU A 112 -14.81 -39.56 1.85
C LEU A 112 -13.46 -38.98 1.42
N LYS A 113 -12.37 -39.73 1.65
CA LYS A 113 -11.03 -39.31 1.21
C LYS A 113 -11.00 -39.13 -0.31
N SER A 114 -11.55 -40.08 -1.08
CA SER A 114 -11.64 -39.98 -2.54
C SER A 114 -12.42 -38.73 -2.95
N GLY A 115 -13.56 -38.44 -2.30
CA GLY A 115 -14.34 -37.22 -2.58
C GLY A 115 -13.57 -35.94 -2.28
N ILE A 116 -12.79 -35.89 -1.20
CA ILE A 116 -11.90 -34.76 -0.88
C ILE A 116 -10.81 -34.61 -1.95
N ASP A 117 -10.20 -35.72 -2.37
CA ASP A 117 -9.18 -35.72 -3.42
C ASP A 117 -9.77 -35.26 -4.78
N ASP A 118 -10.99 -35.69 -5.11
CA ASP A 118 -11.73 -35.25 -6.31
C ASP A 118 -12.05 -33.75 -6.28
N PHE A 119 -12.40 -33.21 -5.09
CA PHE A 119 -12.63 -31.77 -4.95
C PHE A 119 -11.33 -30.97 -5.01
N ARG A 120 -10.23 -31.50 -4.49
CA ARG A 120 -8.90 -30.86 -4.56
C ARG A 120 -8.42 -30.65 -5.98
N VAL A 121 -8.79 -31.51 -6.94
CA VAL A 121 -8.49 -31.27 -8.36
C VAL A 121 -9.17 -29.99 -8.88
N LYS A 122 -10.33 -29.65 -8.33
CA LYS A 122 -11.14 -28.48 -8.75
C LYS A 122 -10.80 -27.22 -7.96
N PHE A 123 -10.19 -27.38 -6.79
CA PHE A 123 -9.85 -26.30 -5.88
C PHE A 123 -8.94 -25.21 -6.47
N PRO A 124 -7.93 -25.49 -7.33
CA PRO A 124 -7.09 -24.45 -7.94
C PRO A 124 -7.90 -23.37 -8.67
N PHE A 125 -8.97 -23.74 -9.36
CA PHE A 125 -9.85 -22.77 -10.02
C PHE A 125 -10.55 -21.85 -9.02
N LEU A 126 -11.12 -22.43 -7.96
CA LEU A 126 -11.77 -21.67 -6.89
C LEU A 126 -10.76 -20.72 -6.21
N ARG A 127 -9.55 -21.21 -5.90
CA ARG A 127 -8.46 -20.39 -5.37
C ARG A 127 -8.06 -19.26 -6.31
N ALA A 128 -8.04 -19.51 -7.62
CA ALA A 128 -7.63 -18.54 -8.62
C ALA A 128 -8.64 -17.39 -8.79
N PHE A 129 -9.95 -17.70 -8.76
CA PHE A 129 -11.00 -16.74 -9.13
C PHE A 129 -11.83 -16.18 -7.98
N CYS A 130 -11.68 -16.69 -6.75
CA CYS A 130 -12.29 -16.11 -5.54
C CYS A 130 -11.49 -14.94 -4.94
N VAL A 131 -10.43 -14.46 -5.61
CA VAL A 131 -9.60 -13.35 -5.10
C VAL A 131 -10.22 -12.01 -5.51
N GLU A 132 -10.26 -11.04 -4.59
CA GLU A 132 -10.70 -9.65 -4.86
C GLU A 132 -9.93 -8.98 -6.02
N ALA A 133 -8.73 -9.49 -6.32
CA ALA A 133 -7.91 -9.06 -7.45
C ALA A 133 -8.56 -9.29 -8.83
N ILE A 134 -9.54 -10.19 -8.92
CA ILE A 134 -10.17 -10.57 -10.18
C ILE A 134 -11.22 -9.52 -10.56
N LEU A 135 -11.13 -9.05 -11.81
CA LEU A 135 -11.98 -8.02 -12.39
C LEU A 135 -12.69 -8.59 -13.62
N PRO A 136 -13.77 -7.95 -14.12
CA PRO A 136 -14.47 -8.40 -15.32
C PRO A 136 -13.56 -8.71 -16.51
N ARG A 137 -12.53 -7.90 -16.76
CA ARG A 137 -11.54 -8.14 -17.83
C ARG A 137 -10.83 -9.50 -17.72
N HIS A 138 -10.55 -9.97 -16.50
CA HIS A 138 -9.86 -11.24 -16.30
C HIS A 138 -10.79 -12.43 -16.59
N TRP A 139 -12.09 -12.23 -16.39
CA TRP A 139 -13.11 -13.18 -16.85
C TRP A 139 -13.21 -13.18 -18.37
N ASP A 140 -13.20 -12.01 -19.00
CA ASP A 140 -13.19 -11.90 -20.46
C ASP A 140 -11.98 -12.61 -21.08
N ASP A 141 -10.78 -12.38 -20.53
CA ASP A 141 -9.54 -13.05 -20.97
C ASP A 141 -9.65 -14.58 -20.84
N LEU A 142 -10.30 -15.08 -19.78
CA LEU A 142 -10.53 -16.51 -19.59
C LEU A 142 -11.56 -17.05 -20.59
N PHE A 143 -12.67 -16.34 -20.79
CA PHE A 143 -13.73 -16.76 -21.73
C PHE A 143 -13.26 -16.77 -23.17
N GLU A 144 -12.43 -15.81 -23.57
CA GLU A 144 -11.78 -15.78 -24.88
C GLU A 144 -10.88 -17.01 -25.07
N LYS A 145 -10.01 -17.32 -24.10
CA LYS A 145 -9.14 -18.50 -24.14
C LYS A 145 -9.94 -19.82 -24.20
N MET A 146 -11.07 -19.88 -23.51
CA MET A 146 -11.97 -21.04 -23.53
C MET A 146 -12.90 -21.08 -24.74
N SER A 147 -12.94 -20.01 -25.57
CA SER A 147 -13.89 -19.85 -26.68
C SER A 147 -15.36 -19.97 -26.26
N ILE A 148 -15.73 -19.35 -25.14
CA ILE A 148 -17.08 -19.35 -24.58
C ILE A 148 -17.64 -17.92 -24.56
N GLU A 149 -18.96 -17.80 -24.73
CA GLU A 149 -19.64 -16.51 -24.58
C GLU A 149 -19.59 -16.02 -23.12
N PRO A 150 -19.23 -14.75 -22.88
CA PRO A 150 -19.20 -14.18 -21.53
C PRO A 150 -20.58 -14.23 -20.87
N PHE A 151 -20.59 -14.36 -19.54
CA PHE A 151 -21.82 -14.25 -18.77
C PHE A 151 -22.30 -12.79 -18.68
N ALA A 152 -23.60 -12.60 -18.51
CA ALA A 152 -24.19 -11.27 -18.36
C ALA A 152 -23.85 -10.59 -17.03
N ASP A 153 -23.60 -11.38 -15.98
CA ASP A 153 -23.22 -10.91 -14.65
C ASP A 153 -22.05 -11.74 -14.12
N TYR A 154 -20.88 -11.11 -13.95
CA TYR A 154 -19.69 -11.76 -13.43
C TYR A 154 -19.75 -11.99 -11.92
N ASP A 155 -20.59 -11.25 -11.19
CA ASP A 155 -20.70 -11.36 -9.73
C ASP A 155 -21.55 -12.57 -9.30
N ASP A 156 -22.41 -13.11 -10.17
CA ASP A 156 -23.24 -14.32 -9.94
C ASP A 156 -22.63 -15.60 -10.55
N ILE A 157 -21.38 -15.56 -11.04
CA ILE A 157 -20.74 -16.77 -11.59
C ILE A 157 -20.52 -17.77 -10.46
N ARG A 158 -20.95 -19.02 -10.70
CA ARG A 158 -20.84 -20.14 -9.77
C ARG A 158 -19.85 -21.18 -10.29
N MET A 159 -19.14 -21.83 -9.38
CA MET A 159 -18.11 -22.81 -9.76
C MET A 159 -18.69 -23.96 -10.60
N HIS A 160 -19.90 -24.45 -10.30
CA HIS A 160 -20.49 -25.54 -11.09
C HIS A 160 -20.67 -25.18 -12.58
N GLN A 161 -21.07 -23.94 -12.89
CA GLN A 161 -21.24 -23.48 -14.27
C GLN A 161 -19.92 -23.52 -15.03
N MET A 162 -18.84 -23.11 -14.39
CA MET A 162 -17.50 -23.11 -14.99
C MET A 162 -16.94 -24.53 -15.14
N LEU A 163 -17.22 -25.42 -14.19
CA LEU A 163 -16.85 -26.84 -14.29
C LEU A 163 -17.58 -27.54 -15.45
N GLU A 164 -18.88 -27.27 -15.65
CA GLU A 164 -19.65 -27.81 -16.79
C GLU A 164 -19.11 -27.33 -18.14
N LYS A 165 -18.51 -26.14 -18.17
CA LYS A 165 -17.84 -25.57 -19.34
C LYS A 165 -16.42 -26.10 -19.56
N GLY A 166 -15.92 -27.00 -18.72
CA GLY A 166 -14.60 -27.61 -18.88
C GLY A 166 -13.43 -26.71 -18.47
N VAL A 167 -13.62 -25.79 -17.51
CA VAL A 167 -12.56 -24.85 -17.08
C VAL A 167 -11.28 -25.54 -16.60
N LEU A 168 -11.37 -26.77 -16.11
CA LEU A 168 -10.22 -27.53 -15.62
C LEU A 168 -9.20 -27.88 -16.71
N ASP A 169 -9.63 -27.96 -17.97
CA ASP A 169 -8.72 -28.21 -19.11
C ASP A 169 -7.82 -27.00 -19.38
N PHE A 170 -8.17 -25.83 -18.84
CA PHE A 170 -7.46 -24.55 -19.00
C PHE A 170 -6.72 -24.14 -17.72
N ALA A 171 -6.25 -25.12 -16.93
CA ALA A 171 -5.55 -24.92 -15.66
C ALA A 171 -4.42 -23.89 -15.74
N GLU A 172 -3.51 -24.05 -16.69
CA GLU A 172 -2.38 -23.14 -16.87
C GLU A 172 -2.85 -21.71 -17.17
N ASN A 173 -3.93 -21.55 -17.94
CA ASN A 173 -4.43 -20.25 -18.33
C ASN A 173 -5.09 -19.50 -17.18
N PHE A 174 -5.95 -20.16 -16.41
CA PHE A 174 -6.64 -19.51 -15.29
C PHE A 174 -5.68 -19.22 -14.14
N GLU A 175 -4.65 -20.05 -13.93
CA GLU A 175 -3.59 -19.79 -12.94
C GLU A 175 -2.72 -18.60 -13.36
N GLU A 176 -2.35 -18.50 -14.64
CA GLU A 176 -1.61 -17.35 -15.18
C GLU A 176 -2.41 -16.04 -15.02
N ILE A 177 -3.70 -16.06 -15.37
CA ILE A 177 -4.59 -14.89 -15.23
C ILE A 177 -4.71 -14.48 -13.76
N SER A 178 -4.92 -15.43 -12.85
CA SER A 178 -5.01 -15.13 -11.42
C SER A 178 -3.70 -14.58 -10.86
N ALA A 179 -2.56 -15.14 -11.26
CA ALA A 179 -1.26 -14.63 -10.85
C ALA A 179 -1.00 -13.21 -11.37
N ALA A 180 -1.41 -12.91 -12.60
CA ALA A 180 -1.36 -11.55 -13.15
C ALA A 180 -2.25 -10.61 -12.35
N ALA A 181 -3.53 -10.95 -12.17
CA ALA A 181 -4.50 -10.16 -11.41
C ALA A 181 -4.02 -9.85 -9.99
N GLN A 182 -3.46 -10.84 -9.27
CA GLN A 182 -2.91 -10.64 -7.93
C GLN A 182 -1.75 -9.63 -7.92
N LYS A 183 -0.86 -9.68 -8.92
CA LYS A 183 0.22 -8.68 -9.06
C LYS A 183 -0.32 -7.31 -9.41
N GLU A 184 -1.32 -7.22 -10.27
CA GLU A 184 -1.97 -5.94 -10.59
C GLU A 184 -2.62 -5.31 -9.36
N HIS A 185 -3.35 -6.12 -8.57
CA HIS A 185 -3.99 -5.68 -7.34
C HIS A 185 -2.97 -5.19 -6.30
N SER A 186 -1.85 -5.92 -6.13
CA SER A 186 -0.80 -5.50 -5.19
C SER A 186 -0.14 -4.18 -5.61
N LEU A 187 0.12 -3.97 -6.91
CA LEU A 187 0.64 -2.72 -7.45
C LEU A 187 -0.35 -1.56 -7.28
N LYS A 188 -1.65 -1.79 -7.55
CA LYS A 188 -2.70 -0.79 -7.30
C LYS A 188 -2.80 -0.42 -5.82
N LYS A 189 -2.73 -1.42 -4.93
CA LYS A 189 -2.74 -1.19 -3.48
C LYS A 189 -1.53 -0.38 -3.03
N ALA A 190 -0.34 -0.69 -3.55
CA ALA A 190 0.87 0.08 -3.28
C ALA A 190 0.72 1.55 -3.74
N MET A 191 0.18 1.78 -4.93
CA MET A 191 -0.04 3.13 -5.44
C MET A 191 -1.10 3.90 -4.64
N ALA A 192 -2.21 3.25 -4.25
CA ALA A 192 -3.22 3.85 -3.38
C ALA A 192 -2.66 4.18 -1.98
N ALA A 193 -1.79 3.33 -1.43
CA ALA A 193 -1.10 3.61 -0.17
C ALA A 193 -0.20 4.85 -0.30
N MET A 194 0.62 4.93 -1.36
CA MET A 194 1.45 6.12 -1.60
C MET A 194 0.58 7.39 -1.65
N LYS A 195 -0.49 7.40 -2.47
CA LYS A 195 -1.40 8.56 -2.56
C LYS A 195 -1.99 8.98 -1.21
N LYS A 196 -2.30 8.01 -0.34
CA LYS A 196 -2.83 8.27 1.00
C LYS A 196 -1.79 8.91 1.91
N ASP A 197 -0.54 8.46 1.83
CA ASP A 197 0.58 8.99 2.64
C ASP A 197 0.88 10.47 2.31
N TRP A 198 0.51 10.94 1.12
CA TRP A 198 0.64 12.35 0.72
C TRP A 198 -0.46 13.27 1.24
N GLY A 199 -1.58 12.73 1.71
CA GLY A 199 -2.71 13.52 2.22
C GLY A 199 -2.36 14.49 3.37
N PRO A 200 -1.61 14.06 4.42
CA PRO A 200 -1.25 14.93 5.54
C PRO A 200 0.02 15.77 5.30
N LEU A 201 0.70 15.63 4.16
CA LEU A 201 1.97 16.32 3.91
C LEU A 201 1.73 17.76 3.44
N GLU A 202 2.33 18.70 4.17
CA GLU A 202 2.20 20.14 3.94
C GLU A 202 3.57 20.81 3.97
N PHE A 203 3.80 21.73 3.02
CA PHE A 203 4.98 22.58 3.01
C PHE A 203 4.89 23.60 4.15
N MET A 204 5.81 23.47 5.11
CA MET A 204 5.91 24.43 6.21
C MET A 204 6.66 25.69 5.78
N THR A 205 6.06 26.85 6.02
CA THR A 205 6.68 28.16 5.79
C THR A 205 6.97 28.88 7.10
N THR A 206 8.02 29.70 7.10
CA THR A 206 8.34 30.63 8.20
C THR A 206 8.73 31.98 7.64
N LEU A 207 8.44 33.07 8.36
CA LEU A 207 8.79 34.42 7.88
C LEU A 207 10.30 34.66 7.99
N TYR A 208 10.90 35.19 6.93
CA TYR A 208 12.31 35.58 6.91
C TYR A 208 12.51 36.97 7.51
N LYS A 209 13.12 37.03 8.71
CA LYS A 209 13.47 38.28 9.41
C LYS A 209 12.26 39.25 9.50
N GLU A 210 12.48 40.55 9.31
CA GLU A 210 11.44 41.59 9.26
C GLU A 210 10.88 41.81 7.84
N THR A 211 11.29 40.99 6.86
CA THR A 211 10.91 41.20 5.44
C THR A 211 9.46 40.82 5.14
N GLY A 212 8.83 40.04 6.01
CA GLY A 212 7.49 39.50 5.82
C GLY A 212 7.36 38.49 4.67
N CYS A 213 8.47 37.99 4.12
CA CYS A 213 8.46 36.96 3.08
C CYS A 213 8.45 35.55 3.71
N PRO A 214 7.47 34.69 3.38
CA PRO A 214 7.50 33.30 3.81
C PRO A 214 8.57 32.49 3.06
N ILE A 215 9.34 31.69 3.79
CA ILE A 215 10.38 30.79 3.26
C ILE A 215 10.11 29.35 3.71
N LEU A 216 10.45 28.37 2.87
CA LEU A 216 10.31 26.94 3.17
C LEU A 216 11.24 26.51 4.31
N LYS A 217 10.74 25.64 5.18
CA LYS A 217 11.50 25.02 6.28
C LYS A 217 10.99 23.60 6.55
N GLY A 218 11.86 22.74 7.09
CA GLY A 218 11.46 21.41 7.58
C GLY A 218 11.03 20.44 6.48
N ILE A 219 11.70 20.50 5.32
CA ILE A 219 11.37 19.69 4.14
C ILE A 219 11.91 18.25 4.18
N ASP A 220 12.69 17.89 5.20
CA ASP A 220 13.41 16.61 5.24
C ASP A 220 12.48 15.39 5.12
N GLU A 221 11.30 15.47 5.75
CA GLU A 221 10.28 14.41 5.65
C GLU A 221 9.69 14.33 4.24
N ILE A 222 9.37 15.48 3.63
CA ILE A 222 8.84 15.55 2.26
C ILE A 222 9.86 15.00 1.28
N GLN A 223 11.14 15.35 1.43
CA GLN A 223 12.22 14.85 0.57
C GLN A 223 12.39 13.34 0.70
N ALA A 224 12.38 12.81 1.92
CA ALA A 224 12.48 11.36 2.15
C ALA A 224 11.31 10.59 1.50
N VAL A 225 10.09 11.13 1.59
CA VAL A 225 8.90 10.55 0.95
C VAL A 225 8.99 10.67 -0.58
N LEU A 226 9.46 11.79 -1.12
CA LEU A 226 9.68 11.99 -2.56
C LEU A 226 10.63 10.93 -3.12
N ASP A 227 11.82 10.80 -2.54
CA ASP A 227 12.85 9.89 -3.02
C ASP A 227 12.34 8.44 -3.06
N ASP A 228 11.68 8.00 -1.98
CA ASP A 228 11.13 6.65 -1.87
C ASP A 228 9.96 6.42 -2.84
N HIS A 229 9.00 7.37 -2.91
CA HIS A 229 7.82 7.21 -3.75
C HIS A 229 8.12 7.36 -5.25
N ILE A 230 9.13 8.14 -5.64
CA ILE A 230 9.61 8.20 -7.03
C ILE A 230 10.17 6.84 -7.46
N VAL A 231 11.06 6.25 -6.66
CA VAL A 231 11.65 4.94 -6.95
C VAL A 231 10.58 3.84 -7.00
N LYS A 232 9.65 3.83 -6.03
CA LYS A 232 8.52 2.90 -6.02
C LYS A 232 7.61 3.07 -7.24
N THR A 233 7.31 4.30 -7.64
CA THR A 233 6.46 4.58 -8.80
C THR A 233 7.12 4.11 -10.10
N GLN A 234 8.42 4.33 -10.26
CA GLN A 234 9.19 3.82 -11.40
C GLN A 234 9.25 2.29 -11.42
N ALA A 235 9.40 1.65 -10.26
CA ALA A 235 9.33 0.20 -10.13
C ALA A 235 7.95 -0.35 -10.55
N ILE A 236 6.85 0.31 -10.13
CA ILE A 236 5.49 -0.05 -10.56
C ILE A 236 5.36 0.11 -12.08
N ARG A 237 5.81 1.24 -12.64
CA ARG A 237 5.72 1.52 -14.08
C ARG A 237 6.49 0.52 -14.94
N SER A 238 7.66 0.07 -14.48
CA SER A 238 8.45 -0.94 -15.19
C SER A 238 7.86 -2.36 -15.15
N SER A 239 6.87 -2.60 -14.28
CA SER A 239 6.20 -3.88 -14.20
C SER A 239 5.30 -4.13 -15.42
N PRO A 240 5.34 -5.32 -16.04
CA PRO A 240 4.44 -5.66 -17.15
C PRO A 240 2.97 -5.67 -16.74
N PHE A 241 2.68 -5.82 -15.44
CA PHE A 241 1.33 -5.81 -14.86
C PHE A 241 0.79 -4.38 -14.65
N CYS A 242 1.55 -3.32 -14.99
CA CYS A 242 1.08 -1.94 -14.87
C CYS A 242 0.13 -1.52 -16.01
N ARG A 243 0.20 -2.19 -17.17
CA ARG A 243 -0.49 -1.80 -18.41
C ARG A 243 -1.94 -1.33 -18.22
N PRO A 244 -2.80 -2.03 -17.44
CA PRO A 244 -4.21 -1.66 -17.37
C PRO A 244 -4.50 -0.35 -16.61
N PHE A 245 -3.51 0.22 -15.91
CA PHE A 245 -3.63 1.47 -15.15
C PHE A 245 -2.38 2.35 -15.32
N GLU A 246 -1.62 2.14 -16.41
CA GLU A 246 -0.36 2.83 -16.68
C GLU A 246 -0.53 4.35 -16.77
N GLN A 247 -1.65 4.83 -17.34
CA GLN A 247 -1.95 6.26 -17.40
C GLN A 247 -2.05 6.89 -16.01
N GLU A 248 -2.64 6.18 -15.05
CA GLU A 248 -2.77 6.67 -13.67
C GLU A 248 -1.40 6.74 -12.99
N VAL A 249 -0.54 5.74 -13.23
CA VAL A 249 0.83 5.71 -12.71
C VAL A 249 1.68 6.82 -13.32
N LEU A 250 1.51 7.10 -14.61
CA LEU A 250 2.24 8.16 -15.31
C LEU A 250 1.84 9.55 -14.80
N GLN A 251 0.54 9.81 -14.60
CA GLN A 251 0.07 11.06 -14.00
C GLN A 251 0.62 11.24 -12.57
N TRP A 252 0.67 10.14 -11.81
CA TRP A 252 1.25 10.16 -10.47
C TRP A 252 2.75 10.45 -10.51
N GLU A 253 3.51 9.81 -11.40
CA GLU A 253 4.94 10.06 -11.59
C GLU A 253 5.22 11.53 -11.96
N VAL A 254 4.45 12.09 -12.91
CA VAL A 254 4.56 13.51 -13.27
C VAL A 254 4.32 14.42 -12.07
N THR A 255 3.36 14.08 -11.21
CA THR A 255 3.06 14.85 -9.99
C THR A 255 4.24 14.82 -9.01
N LEU A 256 4.84 13.64 -8.79
CA LEU A 256 5.99 13.49 -7.90
C LEU A 256 7.23 14.20 -8.44
N LEU A 257 7.50 14.11 -9.73
CA LEU A 257 8.64 14.79 -10.37
C LEU A 257 8.45 16.31 -10.35
N TYR A 258 7.25 16.82 -10.55
CA TYR A 258 6.96 18.25 -10.39
C TYR A 258 7.23 18.72 -8.97
N LEU A 259 6.88 17.92 -7.95
CA LEU A 259 7.16 18.24 -6.55
C LEU A 259 8.66 18.22 -6.24
N GLN A 260 9.41 17.28 -6.81
CA GLN A 260 10.88 17.25 -6.70
C GLN A 260 11.48 18.53 -7.30
N ASP A 261 11.11 18.86 -8.53
CA ASP A 261 11.55 20.09 -9.21
C ASP A 261 11.17 21.33 -8.38
N PHE A 262 9.97 21.36 -7.81
CA PHE A 262 9.54 22.47 -6.95
C PHE A 262 10.45 22.64 -5.74
N VAL A 263 10.77 21.55 -5.02
CA VAL A 263 11.64 21.60 -3.84
C VAL A 263 13.03 22.10 -4.24
N ASP A 264 13.64 21.50 -5.27
CA ASP A 264 14.99 21.84 -5.70
C ASP A 264 15.10 23.31 -6.14
N GLU A 265 14.21 23.74 -7.04
CA GLU A 265 14.21 25.09 -7.60
C GLU A 265 13.87 26.14 -6.53
N CYS A 266 12.88 25.87 -5.68
CA CYS A 266 12.50 26.77 -4.60
C CYS A 266 13.64 26.98 -3.59
N LEU A 267 14.32 25.91 -3.18
CA LEU A 267 15.45 26.02 -2.24
C LEU A 267 16.62 26.77 -2.87
N ALA A 268 16.89 26.55 -4.17
CA ALA A 268 17.93 27.27 -4.90
C ALA A 268 17.63 28.78 -4.98
N VAL A 269 16.39 29.16 -5.35
CA VAL A 269 15.96 30.56 -5.37
C VAL A 269 16.04 31.13 -3.96
N GLN A 270 15.46 30.46 -2.97
CA GLN A 270 15.41 30.91 -1.58
C GLN A 270 16.81 31.17 -1.02
N ARG A 271 17.75 30.24 -1.19
CA ARG A 271 19.13 30.39 -0.73
C ARG A 271 19.80 31.60 -1.35
N THR A 272 19.70 31.76 -2.67
CA THR A 272 20.36 32.85 -3.38
C THR A 272 19.70 34.20 -3.09
N TRP A 273 18.37 34.23 -3.04
CA TRP A 273 17.59 35.40 -2.66
C TRP A 273 17.92 35.87 -1.25
N MET A 274 18.00 34.97 -0.26
CA MET A 274 18.37 35.33 1.12
C MET A 274 19.77 35.96 1.23
N GLN A 275 20.70 35.56 0.35
CA GLN A 275 22.04 36.13 0.29
C GLN A 275 22.04 37.53 -0.36
N LEU A 276 21.28 37.69 -1.44
CA LEU A 276 21.26 38.91 -2.26
C LEU A 276 20.34 40.01 -1.71
N GLU A 277 19.27 39.65 -1.00
CA GLU A 277 18.30 40.58 -0.43
C GLU A 277 18.94 41.70 0.42
N PRO A 278 19.81 41.42 1.42
CA PRO A 278 20.44 42.48 2.21
C PRO A 278 21.40 43.35 1.39
N ILE A 279 22.00 42.81 0.32
CA ILE A 279 22.96 43.53 -0.55
C ILE A 279 22.21 44.54 -1.42
N PHE A 280 21.15 44.11 -2.08
CA PHE A 280 20.35 44.94 -2.98
C PHE A 280 19.35 45.85 -2.25
N LEU A 281 19.26 45.77 -0.93
CA LEU A 281 18.59 46.80 -0.11
C LEU A 281 19.37 48.12 -0.08
N SER A 282 20.70 48.09 -0.18
CA SER A 282 21.55 49.30 -0.12
C SER A 282 21.37 50.19 -1.35
N ASP A 283 21.01 51.46 -1.12
CA ASP A 283 20.87 52.47 -2.18
C ASP A 283 22.17 52.70 -2.96
N ASP A 284 23.33 52.48 -2.33
CA ASP A 284 24.63 52.70 -2.97
C ASP A 284 24.95 51.56 -3.94
N ILE A 285 24.58 50.31 -3.62
CA ILE A 285 24.67 49.18 -4.55
C ILE A 285 23.68 49.35 -5.70
N LYS A 286 22.44 49.78 -5.42
CA LYS A 286 21.43 50.06 -6.46
C LYS A 286 21.90 51.06 -7.52
N ARG A 287 22.66 52.08 -7.09
CA ARG A 287 23.22 53.09 -7.99
C ARG A 287 24.40 52.56 -8.82
N GLN A 288 25.18 51.63 -8.27
CA GLN A 288 26.36 51.09 -8.96
C GLN A 288 26.02 49.92 -9.90
N LEU A 289 24.97 49.15 -9.59
CA LEU A 289 24.53 47.98 -10.35
C LEU A 289 23.02 48.08 -10.71
N PRO A 290 22.61 49.06 -11.55
CA PRO A 290 21.20 49.33 -11.80
C PRO A 290 20.49 48.21 -12.56
N GLU A 291 21.17 47.54 -13.50
CA GLU A 291 20.60 46.43 -14.28
C GLU A 291 20.34 45.21 -13.39
N GLU A 292 21.33 44.82 -12.60
CA GLU A 292 21.24 43.71 -11.64
C GLU A 292 20.20 44.00 -10.56
N SER A 293 20.13 45.25 -10.08
CA SER A 293 19.13 45.66 -9.08
C SER A 293 17.70 45.58 -9.62
N SER A 294 17.49 46.01 -10.87
CA SER A 294 16.18 45.89 -11.52
C SER A 294 15.80 44.43 -11.76
N GLY A 295 16.77 43.59 -12.14
CA GLY A 295 16.57 42.15 -12.28
C GLY A 295 16.19 41.51 -10.95
N PHE A 296 16.93 41.81 -9.88
CA PHE A 296 16.65 41.28 -8.54
C PHE A 296 15.27 41.72 -8.02
N ALA A 297 14.86 42.97 -8.25
CA ALA A 297 13.53 43.45 -7.84
C ALA A 297 12.38 42.66 -8.51
N THR A 298 12.56 42.25 -9.76
CA THR A 298 11.57 41.41 -10.48
C THR A 298 11.47 40.01 -9.85
N ILE A 299 12.62 39.43 -9.50
CA ILE A 299 12.70 38.13 -8.84
C ILE A 299 12.13 38.20 -7.42
N ASP A 300 12.40 39.28 -6.67
CA ASP A 300 11.87 39.50 -5.33
C ASP A 300 10.33 39.53 -5.32
N VAL A 301 9.70 40.23 -6.27
CA VAL A 301 8.25 40.25 -6.42
C VAL A 301 7.71 38.84 -6.73
N THR A 302 8.29 38.19 -7.75
CA THR A 302 7.86 36.85 -8.19
C THR A 302 7.98 35.82 -7.06
N PHE A 303 9.13 35.80 -6.38
CA PHE A 303 9.39 34.88 -5.26
C PHE A 303 8.41 35.11 -4.10
N ARG A 304 8.18 36.36 -3.69
CA ARG A 304 7.22 36.69 -2.63
C ARG A 304 5.79 36.29 -2.99
N GLU A 305 5.37 36.51 -4.23
CA GLU A 305 4.03 36.14 -4.71
C GLU A 305 3.83 34.62 -4.69
N ARG A 306 4.79 33.87 -5.23
CA ARG A 306 4.74 32.40 -5.24
C ARG A 306 4.84 31.80 -3.85
N MET A 307 5.68 32.33 -2.98
CA MET A 307 5.77 31.85 -1.61
C MET A 307 4.50 32.14 -0.78
N LYS A 308 3.82 33.25 -1.03
CA LYS A 308 2.48 33.50 -0.45
C LYS A 308 1.42 32.54 -0.97
N GLN A 309 1.50 32.18 -2.25
CA GLN A 309 0.61 31.17 -2.82
C GLN A 309 0.81 29.80 -2.14
N VAL A 310 2.07 29.40 -1.88
CA VAL A 310 2.40 28.18 -1.14
C VAL A 310 1.91 28.26 0.31
N GLU A 311 2.12 29.38 1.00
CA GLU A 311 1.62 29.59 2.37
C GLU A 311 0.08 29.53 2.45
N GLY A 312 -0.63 30.04 1.45
CA GLY A 312 -2.09 30.00 1.39
C GLY A 312 -2.69 28.62 1.07
N SER A 313 -1.90 27.72 0.47
CA SER A 313 -2.30 26.35 0.14
C SER A 313 -1.11 25.40 0.33
N PRO A 314 -0.77 25.03 1.58
CA PRO A 314 0.48 24.36 1.90
C PRO A 314 0.51 22.88 1.52
N GLY A 315 -0.65 22.25 1.28
CA GLY A 315 -0.72 20.83 0.91
C GLY A 315 0.11 20.51 -0.34
N CYS A 316 1.00 19.51 -0.25
CA CYS A 316 1.95 19.20 -1.32
C CYS A 316 1.25 18.94 -2.65
N LEU A 317 0.19 18.12 -2.65
CA LEU A 317 -0.58 17.84 -3.87
C LEU A 317 -1.31 19.08 -4.42
N GLY A 318 -1.67 20.03 -3.56
CA GLY A 318 -2.26 21.30 -3.98
C GLY A 318 -1.26 22.19 -4.69
N VAL A 319 -0.02 22.26 -4.19
CA VAL A 319 1.09 22.97 -4.84
C VAL A 319 1.40 22.36 -6.21
N ALA A 320 1.41 21.03 -6.31
CA ALA A 320 1.59 20.34 -7.59
C ALA A 320 0.47 20.64 -8.59
N ALA A 321 -0.78 20.67 -8.12
CA ALA A 321 -1.95 20.93 -8.97
C ALA A 321 -2.05 22.38 -9.45
N ALA A 322 -1.50 23.35 -8.71
CA ALA A 322 -1.53 24.75 -9.10
C ALA A 322 -0.72 25.04 -10.37
N GLY A 323 0.38 24.31 -10.58
CA GLY A 323 1.27 24.46 -11.74
C GLY A 323 1.95 25.84 -11.83
N GLY A 324 2.92 25.99 -12.73
CA GLY A 324 3.55 27.28 -13.08
C GLY A 324 4.57 27.83 -12.07
N ILE A 325 4.56 27.34 -10.82
CA ILE A 325 5.48 27.81 -9.78
C ILE A 325 6.92 27.38 -10.08
N VAL A 326 7.10 26.14 -10.56
CA VAL A 326 8.40 25.58 -10.91
C VAL A 326 9.04 26.36 -12.06
N GLU A 327 8.27 26.68 -13.08
CA GLU A 327 8.73 27.42 -14.26
C GLU A 327 9.22 28.82 -13.88
N ASP A 328 8.49 29.50 -13.01
CA ASP A 328 8.88 30.82 -12.50
C ASP A 328 10.14 30.75 -11.63
N PHE A 329 10.30 29.70 -10.84
CA PHE A 329 11.52 29.49 -10.04
C PHE A 329 12.73 29.12 -10.90
N LYS A 330 12.55 28.34 -11.97
CA LYS A 330 13.61 28.06 -12.96
C LYS A 330 14.09 29.34 -13.65
N ASP A 331 13.16 30.16 -14.15
CA ASP A 331 13.49 31.47 -14.76
C ASP A 331 14.14 32.42 -13.73
N SER A 332 13.67 32.40 -12.48
CA SER A 332 14.29 33.16 -11.38
C SER A 332 15.71 32.71 -11.10
N ASN A 333 15.98 31.39 -11.03
CA ASN A 333 17.31 30.85 -10.81
C ASN A 333 18.28 31.24 -11.95
N GLU A 334 17.86 31.12 -13.21
CA GLU A 334 18.68 31.56 -14.36
C GLU A 334 19.03 33.06 -14.29
N LYS A 335 18.09 33.90 -13.86
CA LYS A 335 18.33 35.34 -13.68
C LYS A 335 19.22 35.62 -12.47
N LEU A 336 19.04 34.90 -11.37
CA LEU A 336 19.87 35.01 -10.17
C LEU A 336 21.33 34.65 -10.45
N GLU A 337 21.59 33.63 -11.28
CA GLU A 337 22.96 33.29 -11.71
C GLU A 337 23.64 34.45 -12.46
N LYS A 338 22.90 35.11 -13.37
CA LYS A 338 23.42 36.29 -14.10
C LYS A 338 23.71 37.45 -13.14
N ILE A 339 22.83 37.69 -12.18
CA ILE A 339 23.00 38.73 -11.15
C ILE A 339 24.21 38.43 -10.26
N GLN A 340 24.38 37.19 -9.80
CA GLN A 340 25.54 36.78 -9.01
C GLN A 340 26.85 36.96 -9.79
N LYS A 341 26.85 36.64 -11.09
CA LYS A 341 27.99 36.88 -11.96
C LYS A 341 28.31 38.38 -12.09
N GLY A 342 27.31 39.22 -12.37
CA GLY A 342 27.49 40.67 -12.46
C GLY A 342 28.02 41.28 -11.16
N LEU A 343 27.50 40.82 -10.02
CA LEU A 343 27.99 41.22 -8.70
C LEU A 343 29.46 40.82 -8.50
N LYS A 344 29.84 39.60 -8.88
CA LYS A 344 31.22 39.12 -8.78
C LYS A 344 32.18 39.93 -9.66
N ASP A 345 31.81 40.17 -10.92
CA ASP A 345 32.61 40.96 -11.87
C ASP A 345 32.83 42.40 -11.35
N TYR A 346 31.79 42.97 -10.73
CA TYR A 346 31.87 44.26 -10.04
C TYR A 346 32.84 44.23 -8.84
N LEU A 347 32.78 43.21 -7.99
CA LEU A 347 33.69 43.06 -6.86
C LEU A 347 35.15 42.88 -7.31
N GLU A 348 35.39 42.07 -8.34
CA GLU A 348 36.73 41.91 -8.92
C GLU A 348 37.28 43.22 -9.47
N THR A 349 36.42 43.99 -10.15
CA THR A 349 36.77 45.34 -10.60
C THR A 349 37.18 46.24 -9.42
N LYS A 350 36.45 46.23 -8.30
CA LYS A 350 36.83 46.99 -7.09
C LYS A 350 38.12 46.50 -6.46
N ARG A 351 38.41 45.18 -6.47
CA ARG A 351 39.68 44.63 -5.99
C ARG A 351 40.88 45.13 -6.78
N LEU A 352 40.74 45.32 -8.08
CA LEU A 352 41.81 45.88 -8.93
C LEU A 352 42.15 47.33 -8.57
N TYR A 353 41.14 48.14 -8.17
CA TYR A 353 41.36 49.52 -7.74
C TYR A 353 41.99 49.62 -6.35
N PHE A 354 41.74 48.66 -5.46
CA PHE A 354 42.29 48.65 -4.10
C PHE A 354 42.80 47.26 -3.70
N PRO A 355 44.11 46.98 -3.87
CA PRO A 355 44.68 45.64 -3.69
C PRO A 355 44.47 44.99 -2.31
N ARG A 356 44.17 45.76 -1.26
CA ARG A 356 43.85 45.19 0.06
C ARG A 356 42.52 44.44 0.08
N PHE A 357 41.59 44.73 -0.85
CA PHE A 357 40.34 44.01 -0.97
C PHE A 357 40.50 42.56 -1.44
N PHE A 358 41.69 42.14 -1.89
CA PHE A 358 41.98 40.73 -2.16
C PHE A 358 42.07 39.88 -0.89
N PHE A 359 42.32 40.49 0.28
CA PHE A 359 42.39 39.78 1.57
C PHE A 359 41.01 39.59 2.23
N LEU A 360 39.96 40.21 1.68
CA LEU A 360 38.60 40.11 2.17
C LEU A 360 37.80 39.11 1.33
N ASN A 361 36.96 38.31 2.00
CA ASN A 361 35.96 37.49 1.30
C ASN A 361 34.88 38.39 0.68
N ASP A 362 34.10 37.83 -0.24
CA ASP A 362 33.11 38.60 -1.00
C ASP A 362 32.02 39.22 -0.10
N ALA A 363 31.63 38.54 0.98
CA ALA A 363 30.64 39.04 1.93
C ALA A 363 31.15 40.24 2.75
N ASP A 364 32.37 40.17 3.26
CA ASP A 364 33.04 41.27 3.96
C ASP A 364 33.24 42.47 3.02
N LEU A 365 33.62 42.21 1.77
CA LEU A 365 33.82 43.25 0.76
C LEU A 365 32.49 43.94 0.42
N LEU A 366 31.40 43.18 0.25
CA LEU A 366 30.07 43.72 0.02
C LEU A 366 29.56 44.53 1.20
N SER A 367 29.80 44.09 2.44
CA SER A 367 29.43 44.85 3.65
C SER A 367 30.10 46.22 3.67
N ILE A 368 31.40 46.28 3.36
CA ILE A 368 32.16 47.55 3.29
C ILE A 368 31.64 48.45 2.16
N LEU A 369 31.30 47.87 1.01
CA LEU A 369 30.81 48.62 -0.16
C LEU A 369 29.35 49.08 -0.01
N ALA A 370 28.55 48.40 0.81
CA ALA A 370 27.17 48.76 1.09
C ALA A 370 27.05 49.90 2.12
N GLU A 371 28.05 50.09 2.97
CA GLU A 371 28.04 51.05 4.09
C GLU A 371 29.07 52.20 3.92
N THR A 372 29.36 52.59 2.68
CA THR A 372 30.41 53.59 2.36
C THR A 372 30.19 54.99 2.96
N LYS A 373 29.05 55.26 3.60
CA LYS A 373 28.70 56.56 4.21
C LYS A 373 29.14 56.70 5.67
N ASP A 374 29.37 55.61 6.40
CA ASP A 374 29.83 55.66 7.80
C ASP A 374 31.23 55.03 7.96
N PRO A 375 32.29 55.85 8.10
CA PRO A 375 33.66 55.37 8.27
C PRO A 375 33.88 54.49 9.51
N THR A 376 33.01 54.58 10.52
CA THR A 376 33.17 53.81 11.77
C THR A 376 32.80 52.35 11.59
N LEU A 377 31.90 52.03 10.66
CA LEU A 377 31.45 50.67 10.35
C LEU A 377 32.47 49.89 9.50
N VAL A 378 33.42 50.59 8.87
CA VAL A 378 34.54 49.97 8.12
C VAL A 378 35.69 49.53 9.05
N GLN A 379 35.78 50.09 10.26
CA GLN A 379 36.88 49.81 11.21
C GLN A 379 37.07 48.33 11.58
N PRO A 380 36.02 47.52 11.81
CA PRO A 380 36.17 46.09 12.11
C PRO A 380 36.84 45.30 10.98
N HIS A 381 36.71 45.76 9.74
CA HIS A 381 37.27 45.11 8.56
C HIS A 381 38.70 45.58 8.25
N MET A 382 39.14 46.73 8.79
CA MET A 382 40.49 47.24 8.58
C MET A 382 41.60 46.39 9.21
N ALA A 383 41.30 45.62 10.25
CA ALA A 383 42.26 44.71 10.88
C ALA A 383 42.49 43.41 10.07
N LYS A 384 41.60 43.13 9.09
CA LYS A 384 41.63 41.92 8.25
C LYS A 384 42.19 42.17 6.84
N ALA A 385 42.32 43.44 6.43
CA ALA A 385 42.63 43.88 5.06
C ALA A 385 44.08 44.34 4.86
#